data_AF-A0A485B7R6-F1
#
_entry.id   AF-A0A485B7R6-F1
#
_cell.length_a   1.000
_cell.length_b   1.000
_cell.length_c   1.000
_cell.angle_alpha   90.00
_cell.angle_beta   90.00
_cell.angle_gamma   90.00
#
_symmetry.space_group_name_H-M   'P 1'
#
loop_
_entity.id
_entity.type
_entity.pdbx_description
1 polymer ?
#
loop_
_entity_poly.entity_id
_entity_poly.type
_entity_poly.pdbx_seq_one_letter_code
_entity_poly.pdbx_strand_id
1 'polypeptide(L)'
;MSRWDDKGNWHGLYLMAFKDSFNKWEPIAGYGWEKTWRPLADDNFHLGLGYTLGVTARDNWNYIPLPVVLPMASIGYGPATFQMTYIPGTYNNGNVYFAWARFQF
;
A
#
# COMPACT_ATOMS: atom_id res chain seq x y z
N MET A 1 -8.57 -6.54 5.94
CA MET A 1 -9.46 -7.46 5.18
C MET A 1 -9.18 -7.28 3.70
N SER A 2 -9.04 -8.34 2.92
CA SER A 2 -8.80 -8.25 1.48
C SER A 2 -9.65 -9.24 0.70
N ARG A 3 -9.96 -8.90 -0.55
CA ARG A 3 -10.68 -9.76 -1.50
C ARG A 3 -10.17 -9.56 -2.91
N TRP A 4 -10.39 -10.58 -3.73
CA TRP A 4 -10.26 -10.50 -5.19
C TRP A 4 -11.66 -10.26 -5.79
N ASP A 5 -11.77 -9.41 -6.81
CA ASP A 5 -13.04 -9.21 -7.54
C ASP A 5 -13.22 -10.23 -8.68
N ASP A 6 -14.39 -10.23 -9.32
CA ASP A 6 -14.72 -11.11 -10.45
C ASP A 6 -13.81 -10.89 -11.67
N LYS A 7 -13.11 -9.75 -11.73
CA LYS A 7 -12.13 -9.41 -12.76
C LYS A 7 -10.70 -9.77 -12.35
N GLY A 8 -10.53 -10.41 -11.19
CA GLY A 8 -9.24 -10.82 -10.65
C GLY A 8 -8.40 -9.68 -10.07
N ASN A 9 -8.96 -8.49 -9.83
CA ASN A 9 -8.29 -7.34 -9.20
C ASN A 9 -8.30 -7.46 -7.69
N TRP A 10 -7.28 -6.91 -7.04
CA TRP A 10 -7.16 -6.93 -5.58
C TRP A 10 -7.83 -5.71 -4.94
N HIS A 11 -8.54 -5.95 -3.85
CA HIS A 11 -9.12 -4.93 -2.98
C HIS A 11 -8.71 -5.22 -1.54
N GLY A 12 -8.29 -4.21 -0.78
CA GLY A 12 -7.94 -4.41 0.62
C GLY A 12 -8.12 -3.20 1.50
N LEU A 13 -8.76 -3.40 2.65
CA LEU A 13 -8.70 -2.49 3.77
C LEU A 13 -7.51 -2.85 4.66
N TYR A 14 -6.65 -1.87 4.89
CA TYR A 14 -5.46 -2.01 5.72
C TYR A 14 -5.44 -0.97 6.85
N LEU A 15 -4.77 -1.35 7.92
CA LEU A 15 -4.37 -0.48 9.02
C LEU A 15 -2.93 -0.85 9.34
N MET A 16 -2.02 0.10 9.24
CA MET A 16 -0.60 -0.06 9.53
C MET A 16 -0.19 1.04 10.49
N ALA A 17 0.77 0.76 11.37
CA ALA A 17 1.44 1.78 12.15
C ALA A 17 2.94 1.55 12.00
N PHE A 18 3.66 2.58 11.54
CA PHE A 18 5.11 2.52 11.36
C PHE A 18 5.77 3.65 12.15
N LYS A 19 7.07 3.53 12.38
CA LYS A 19 7.83 4.60 13.01
C LYS A 19 8.51 5.46 11.96
N ASP A 20 8.38 6.77 12.12
CA ASP A 20 9.04 7.74 11.25
C ASP A 20 10.53 7.92 11.59
N SER A 21 11.22 8.78 10.85
CA SER A 21 12.63 9.11 11.07
C SER A 21 12.92 9.77 12.42
N PHE A 22 11.89 10.22 13.15
CA PHE A 22 11.97 10.80 14.49
C PHE A 22 11.52 9.82 15.58
N ASN A 23 11.36 8.53 15.24
CA ASN A 23 10.94 7.45 16.16
C ASN A 23 9.52 7.66 16.73
N LYS A 24 8.66 8.42 16.03
CA LYS A 24 7.25 8.66 16.34
C LYS A 24 6.36 7.69 15.58
N TRP A 25 5.23 7.32 16.18
CA TRP A 25 4.26 6.41 15.56
C TRP A 25 3.41 7.16 14.53
N GLU A 26 3.37 6.64 13.31
CA GLU A 26 2.51 7.09 12.21
C GLU A 26 1.52 5.99 11.86
N PRO A 27 0.27 6.06 12.35
CA PRO A 27 -0.79 5.19 11.88
C PRO A 27 -1.30 5.64 10.52
N ILE A 28 -1.49 4.67 9.63
CA ILE A 28 -2.15 4.84 8.34
C ILE A 28 -3.24 3.78 8.20
N ALA A 29 -4.45 4.22 7.88
CA ALA A 29 -5.57 3.37 7.52
C ALA A 29 -5.98 3.68 6.09
N GLY A 30 -6.37 2.67 5.31
CA GLY A 30 -6.81 2.95 3.96
C GLY A 30 -7.43 1.78 3.23
N TYR A 31 -7.93 2.10 2.06
CA TYR A 31 -8.44 1.19 1.06
C TYR A 31 -7.49 1.19 -0.13
N GLY A 32 -6.92 0.03 -0.42
CA GLY A 32 -6.11 -0.23 -1.59
C GLY A 32 -6.89 -0.95 -2.68
N TRP A 33 -6.68 -0.54 -3.92
CA TRP A 33 -7.12 -1.26 -5.11
C TRP A 33 -5.95 -1.43 -6.06
N GLU A 34 -5.77 -2.65 -6.59
CA GLU A 34 -4.78 -2.94 -7.61
C GLU A 34 -5.42 -3.72 -8.74
N LYS A 35 -5.22 -3.23 -9.96
CA LYS A 35 -5.42 -4.06 -11.14
C LYS A 35 -4.35 -5.12 -11.17
N THR A 36 -4.74 -6.38 -11.31
CA THR A 36 -3.81 -7.51 -11.21
C THR A 36 -3.69 -8.25 -12.53
N TRP A 37 -2.46 -8.54 -12.92
CA TRP A 37 -2.11 -9.33 -14.09
C TRP A 37 -1.39 -10.61 -13.66
N ARG A 38 -1.71 -11.72 -14.33
CA ARG A 38 -1.04 -13.03 -14.18
C ARG A 38 -0.42 -13.40 -15.52
N PRO A 39 0.77 -12.85 -15.86
CA PRO A 39 1.34 -12.99 -17.19
C PRO A 39 2.06 -14.33 -17.44
N LEU A 40 2.30 -15.13 -16.40
CA LEU A 40 3.00 -16.41 -16.51
C LEU A 40 2.00 -17.56 -16.67
N ALA A 41 2.48 -18.71 -17.13
CA ALA A 41 1.69 -19.94 -17.17
C ALA A 41 1.29 -20.45 -15.77
N ASP A 42 2.00 -19.97 -14.74
CA ASP A 42 1.66 -20.21 -13.34
C ASP A 42 0.76 -19.09 -12.81
N ASP A 43 -0.50 -19.43 -12.56
CA ASP A 43 -1.52 -18.54 -12.01
C ASP A 43 -1.19 -18.02 -10.60
N ASN A 44 -0.22 -18.63 -9.91
CA ASN A 44 0.26 -18.15 -8.62
C ASN A 44 1.04 -16.84 -8.76
N PHE A 45 1.71 -16.59 -9.89
CA PHE A 45 2.47 -15.36 -10.08
C PHE A 45 1.55 -14.21 -10.51
N HIS A 46 1.60 -13.11 -9.75
CA HIS A 46 0.76 -11.95 -10.02
C HIS A 46 1.53 -10.63 -9.85
N LEU A 47 1.18 -9.67 -10.70
CA LEU A 47 1.65 -8.29 -10.67
C LEU A 47 0.45 -7.38 -10.47
N GLY A 48 0.56 -6.38 -9.60
CA GLY A 48 -0.50 -5.41 -9.33
C GLY A 48 -0.05 -3.98 -9.58
N LEU A 49 -0.96 -3.15 -10.10
CA LEU A 49 -0.79 -1.70 -10.15
C LEU A 49 -2.12 -1.02 -9.89
N GLY A 50 -2.12 -0.02 -9.02
CA GLY A 50 -3.30 0.77 -8.73
C GLY A 50 -3.00 1.88 -7.75
N TYR A 51 -3.87 2.06 -6.77
CA TYR A 51 -3.81 3.19 -5.86
C TYR A 51 -4.35 2.81 -4.48
N THR A 52 -3.97 3.60 -3.49
CA THR A 52 -4.57 3.58 -2.16
C THR A 52 -5.19 4.93 -1.83
N LEU A 53 -6.36 4.88 -1.21
CA LEU A 53 -7.05 6.00 -0.58
C LEU A 53 -7.04 5.76 0.92
N GLY A 54 -6.36 6.61 1.66
CA GLY A 54 -6.20 6.43 3.09
C GLY A 54 -6.21 7.72 3.87
N VAL A 55 -6.06 7.57 5.17
CA VAL A 55 -5.85 8.63 6.13
C VAL A 55 -4.61 8.26 6.94
N THR A 56 -3.67 9.19 7.05
CA THR A 56 -2.49 9.07 7.90
C THR A 56 -2.53 10.14 8.97
N ALA A 57 -1.94 9.88 10.13
CA ALA A 57 -1.74 10.89 11.17
C ALA A 57 -0.25 10.97 11.53
N ARG A 58 0.29 12.18 11.63
CA ARG A 58 1.72 12.41 11.93
C ARG A 58 1.87 13.36 13.12
N ASP A 59 2.92 13.14 13.92
CA ASP A 59 3.24 13.94 15.11
C ASP A 59 3.50 15.42 14.74
N ASN A 60 4.19 15.66 13.61
CA ASN A 60 4.49 17.00 13.08
C ASN A 60 3.24 17.89 12.84
N TRP A 61 2.06 17.29 12.70
CA TRP A 61 0.79 18.01 12.51
C TRP A 61 -0.21 17.76 13.64
N ASN A 62 0.27 17.50 14.87
CA ASN A 62 -0.57 17.22 16.04
C ASN A 62 -1.54 16.05 15.82
N TYR A 63 -1.15 15.04 15.02
CA TYR A 63 -2.00 13.89 14.66
C TYR A 63 -3.32 14.26 13.96
N ILE A 64 -3.39 15.43 13.31
CA ILE A 64 -4.53 15.74 12.44
C ILE A 64 -4.60 14.68 11.33
N PRO A 65 -5.76 14.04 11.10
CA PRO A 65 -5.93 13.04 10.06
C PRO A 65 -5.79 13.70 8.68
N LEU A 66 -4.81 13.25 7.91
CA LEU A 66 -4.53 13.74 6.57
C LEU A 66 -4.96 12.72 5.51
N PRO A 67 -5.84 13.11 4.57
CA PRO A 67 -6.19 12.24 3.47
C PRO A 67 -4.99 12.05 2.54
N VAL A 68 -4.76 10.81 2.12
CA VAL A 68 -3.68 10.44 1.21
C VAL A 68 -4.23 9.66 0.03
N VAL A 69 -3.77 10.01 -1.17
CA VAL A 69 -4.02 9.26 -2.41
C VAL A 69 -2.66 8.96 -3.00
N LEU A 70 -2.29 7.68 -3.02
CA LEU A 70 -0.95 7.27 -3.41
C LEU A 70 -1.01 6.16 -4.47
N PRO A 71 -0.12 6.17 -5.47
CA PRO A 71 0.03 5.03 -6.37
C PRO A 71 0.55 3.82 -5.59
N MET A 72 0.14 2.64 -6.01
CA MET A 72 0.52 1.37 -5.39
C MET A 72 0.88 0.35 -6.45
N ALA A 73 1.92 -0.42 -6.21
CA ALA A 73 2.37 -1.49 -7.09
C ALA A 73 2.68 -2.74 -6.26
N SER A 74 2.50 -3.91 -6.87
CA SER A 74 2.76 -5.17 -6.20
C SER A 74 3.31 -6.25 -7.12
N ILE A 75 4.02 -7.19 -6.50
CA ILE A 75 4.48 -8.42 -7.11
C ILE A 75 4.31 -9.53 -6.08
N GLY A 76 3.73 -10.66 -6.47
CA GLY A 76 3.48 -11.75 -5.54
C GLY A 76 3.46 -13.11 -6.20
N TYR A 77 3.55 -14.12 -5.34
CA TYR A 77 3.46 -15.52 -5.67
C TYR A 77 2.59 -16.23 -4.64
N GLY A 78 1.42 -16.70 -5.07
CA GLY A 78 0.42 -17.31 -4.20
C GLY A 78 0.02 -16.38 -3.05
N PRO A 79 0.14 -16.81 -1.77
CA PRO A 79 -0.24 -15.99 -0.61
C PRO A 79 0.75 -14.88 -0.25
N ALA A 80 1.99 -14.94 -0.75
CA ALA A 80 3.03 -13.96 -0.44
C ALA A 80 3.04 -12.85 -1.49
N THR A 81 2.86 -11.60 -1.07
CA THR A 81 2.86 -10.43 -1.95
C THR A 81 3.77 -9.35 -1.39
N PHE A 82 4.66 -8.80 -2.21
CA PHE A 82 5.39 -7.59 -1.91
C PHE A 82 4.63 -6.40 -2.51
N GLN A 83 4.17 -5.49 -1.68
CA GLN A 83 3.48 -4.27 -2.10
C GLN A 83 4.32 -3.05 -1.78
N MET A 84 4.19 -2.02 -2.59
CA MET A 84 4.83 -0.73 -2.36
C MET A 84 3.94 0.41 -2.78
N THR A 85 4.11 1.54 -2.10
CA THR A 85 3.52 2.82 -2.47
C THR A 85 4.61 3.87 -2.62
N TYR A 86 4.36 4.82 -3.50
CA TYR A 86 5.23 5.96 -3.70
C TYR A 86 4.58 7.21 -3.13
N ILE A 87 5.28 7.87 -2.21
CA ILE A 87 4.85 9.12 -1.58
C ILE A 87 5.52 10.29 -2.33
N PRO A 88 4.79 10.98 -3.22
CA PRO A 88 5.34 12.12 -3.93
C PRO A 88 5.67 13.23 -2.94
N GLY A 89 6.79 13.90 -3.20
CA GLY A 89 7.30 14.98 -2.37
C GLY A 89 7.80 16.14 -3.22
N THR A 90 8.06 17.27 -2.58
CA THR A 90 8.74 18.41 -3.18
C THR A 90 10.25 18.31 -2.96
N TYR A 91 11.02 19.22 -3.57
CA TYR A 91 12.46 19.31 -3.35
C TYR A 91 12.78 19.39 -1.84
N ASN A 92 13.70 18.54 -1.37
CA ASN A 92 14.06 18.33 0.05
C ASN A 92 12.98 17.80 1.00
N ASN A 93 11.77 17.47 0.54
CA ASN A 93 10.68 16.95 1.39
C ASN A 93 9.85 15.89 0.67
N GLY A 94 10.06 14.61 1.01
CA GLY A 94 9.31 13.47 0.46
C GLY A 94 10.10 12.74 -0.64
N ASN A 95 9.41 12.12 -1.61
CA ASN A 95 9.99 11.19 -2.61
C ASN A 95 10.42 9.85 -1.97
N VAL A 96 9.50 9.22 -1.25
CA VAL A 96 9.78 7.99 -0.49
C VAL A 96 9.02 6.82 -1.10
N TYR A 97 9.73 5.70 -1.30
CA TYR A 97 9.10 4.41 -1.51
C TYR A 97 8.87 3.75 -0.15
N PHE A 98 7.63 3.38 0.13
CA PHE A 98 7.25 2.62 1.31
C PHE A 98 6.74 1.26 0.86
N ALA A 99 7.40 0.19 1.28
CA ALA A 99 7.10 -1.17 0.85
C ALA A 99 6.89 -2.09 2.05
N TRP A 100 6.02 -3.09 1.88
CA TRP A 100 5.69 -4.07 2.91
C TRP A 100 5.43 -5.44 2.28
N ALA A 101 5.69 -6.49 3.07
CA ALA A 101 5.28 -7.83 2.75
C ALA A 101 3.86 -8.08 3.28
N ARG A 102 2.99 -8.61 2.42
CA ARG A 102 1.63 -9.03 2.73
C ARG A 102 1.53 -10.54 2.57
N PHE A 103 1.08 -11.22 3.62
CA PHE A 103 0.78 -12.65 3.61
C PHE A 103 -0.72 -12.87 3.75
N GLN A 104 -1.32 -13.56 2.79
CA GLN A 104 -2.73 -13.96 2.84
C GLN A 104 -2.83 -15.36 3.46
N PHE A 105 -3.66 -15.50 4.49
CA PHE A 105 -3.93 -16.75 5.21
C PHE A 105 -5.42 -17.12 5.12
#